data_AF-A0A661JA44-F1
#
_entry.id   AF-A0A661JA44-F1
#
_cell.length_a   1.000
_cell.length_b   1.000
_cell.length_c   1.000
_cell.angle_alpha   90.00
_cell.angle_beta   90.00
_cell.angle_gamma   90.00
#
_symmetry.space_group_name_H-M   'P 1'
#
loop_
_entity.id
_entity.type
_entity.pdbx_description
1 polymer ?
#
loop_
_entity_poly.entity_id
_entity_poly.type
_entity_poly.pdbx_seq_one_letter_code
_entity_poly.pdbx_strand_id
1 'polypeptide(L)'
;MDFKRADQYKPLILRIFLALTVIFWGYEKLTLEKLVKSYTMDYEQLMFLDVNMFLDIAGWLQIILGTLLILGLLTRANAFVVAIMGMVTILVPGVIIMKDVPHFAYAFALTGAALALLIEGGGEYSVDKYIFGSTHKCYPVEVCEIPG
;
A
#
# COMPACT_ATOMS: atom_id res chain seq x y z
N MET A 1 25.93 11.49 -12.73
CA MET A 1 24.59 11.55 -12.10
C MET A 1 24.79 11.52 -10.60
N ASP A 2 24.26 12.50 -9.88
CA ASP A 2 24.42 12.61 -8.42
C ASP A 2 23.44 11.65 -7.73
N PHE A 3 23.93 10.46 -7.37
CA PHE A 3 23.12 9.38 -6.80
C PHE A 3 22.45 9.77 -5.46
N LYS A 4 22.98 10.78 -4.76
CA LYS A 4 22.40 11.26 -3.49
C LYS A 4 21.00 11.85 -3.66
N ARG A 5 20.76 12.59 -4.77
CA ARG A 5 19.43 13.13 -5.05
C ARG A 5 18.44 12.02 -5.41
N ALA A 6 18.88 10.98 -6.11
CA ALA A 6 18.01 9.86 -6.48
C ALA A 6 17.49 9.14 -5.22
N ASP A 7 18.34 8.96 -4.21
CA ASP A 7 17.96 8.32 -2.94
C ASP A 7 16.84 9.07 -2.19
N GLN A 8 16.79 10.39 -2.29
CA GLN A 8 15.76 11.21 -1.64
C GLN A 8 14.37 11.04 -2.29
N TYR A 9 14.33 10.76 -3.60
CA TYR A 9 13.06 10.61 -4.35
C TYR A 9 12.53 9.17 -4.38
N LYS A 10 13.35 8.15 -4.07
CA LYS A 10 12.94 6.74 -4.03
C LYS A 10 11.62 6.50 -3.27
N PRO A 11 11.50 6.86 -1.99
CA PRO A 11 10.26 6.63 -1.23
C PRO A 11 9.10 7.51 -1.71
N LEU A 12 9.37 8.67 -2.33
CA LEU A 12 8.32 9.52 -2.90
C LEU A 12 7.71 8.88 -4.15
N ILE A 13 8.55 8.44 -5.08
CA ILE A 13 8.10 7.76 -6.30
C ILE A 13 7.32 6.50 -5.91
N LEU A 14 7.86 5.70 -4.99
CA LEU A 14 7.24 4.46 -4.57
C LEU A 14 5.88 4.70 -3.88
N ARG A 15 5.75 5.76 -3.06
CA ARG A 15 4.45 6.20 -2.50
C ARG A 15 3.45 6.57 -3.56
N ILE A 16 3.83 7.42 -4.52
CA ILE A 16 2.91 7.93 -5.53
C ILE A 16 2.38 6.78 -6.38
N PHE A 17 3.27 5.90 -6.87
CA PHE A 17 2.85 4.75 -7.68
C PHE A 17 1.96 3.81 -6.87
N LEU A 18 2.40 3.40 -5.68
CA LEU A 18 1.60 2.52 -4.81
C LEU A 18 0.23 3.12 -4.49
N ALA A 19 0.19 4.41 -4.15
CA ALA A 19 -1.04 5.11 -3.82
C ALA A 19 -2.01 5.19 -5.00
N LEU A 20 -1.52 5.59 -6.18
CA LEU A 20 -2.34 5.64 -7.39
C LEU A 20 -2.92 4.26 -7.69
N THR A 21 -2.08 3.22 -7.63
CA THR A 21 -2.49 1.84 -7.84
C THR A 21 -3.62 1.44 -6.88
N VAL A 22 -3.47 1.72 -5.57
CA VAL A 22 -4.50 1.42 -4.57
C VAL A 22 -5.78 2.25 -4.78
N ILE A 23 -5.68 3.52 -5.16
CA ILE A 23 -6.84 4.38 -5.44
C ILE A 23 -7.63 3.86 -6.64
N PHE A 24 -6.95 3.53 -7.74
CA PHE A 24 -7.61 2.97 -8.92
C PHE A 24 -8.32 1.66 -8.59
N TRP A 25 -7.71 0.81 -7.78
CA TRP A 25 -8.32 -0.45 -7.35
C TRP A 25 -9.52 -0.22 -6.42
N GLY A 26 -9.43 0.75 -5.52
CA GLY A 26 -10.56 1.15 -4.67
C GLY A 26 -11.73 1.69 -5.50
N TYR A 27 -11.44 2.49 -6.52
CA TYR A 27 -12.44 2.97 -7.47
C TYR A 27 -13.07 1.83 -8.28
N GLU A 28 -12.27 0.85 -8.70
CA GLU A 28 -12.76 -0.34 -9.40
C GLU A 28 -13.76 -1.13 -8.54
N LYS A 29 -13.48 -1.30 -7.24
CA LYS A 29 -14.37 -1.97 -6.29
C LYS A 29 -15.72 -1.27 -6.12
N LEU A 30 -15.75 0.06 -6.23
CA LEU A 30 -16.97 0.86 -6.07
C LEU A 30 -17.82 0.94 -7.35
N THR A 31 -17.22 0.69 -8.52
CA THR A 31 -17.89 1.00 -9.81
C THR A 31 -18.15 -0.22 -10.68
N LEU A 32 -17.46 -1.34 -10.47
CA LEU A 32 -17.62 -2.53 -11.30
C LEU A 32 -18.44 -3.62 -10.61
N GLU A 33 -19.69 -3.78 -11.06
CA GLU A 33 -20.57 -4.88 -10.67
C GLU A 33 -19.99 -6.27 -11.00
N LYS A 34 -19.07 -6.34 -11.97
CA LYS A 34 -18.35 -7.59 -12.31
C LYS A 34 -17.49 -8.09 -11.14
N LEU A 35 -16.95 -7.19 -10.33
CA LEU A 35 -16.19 -7.56 -9.13
C LEU A 35 -17.09 -8.17 -8.06
N VAL A 36 -18.31 -7.67 -7.90
CA VAL A 36 -19.29 -8.25 -6.96
C VAL A 36 -19.49 -9.74 -7.23
N LYS A 37 -19.66 -10.12 -8.50
CA LYS A 37 -19.82 -11.52 -8.90
C LYS A 37 -18.56 -12.38 -8.68
N SER A 38 -17.37 -11.83 -8.87
CA SER A 38 -16.13 -12.56 -8.59
C SER A 38 -15.94 -12.76 -7.09
N TYR A 39 -16.19 -11.72 -6.30
CA TYR A 39 -16.00 -11.77 -4.85
C TYR A 39 -17.05 -12.62 -4.15
N THR A 40 -18.29 -12.70 -4.64
CA THR A 40 -19.22 -13.71 -4.12
C THR A 40 -18.69 -15.13 -4.37
N MET A 41 -18.20 -15.45 -5.57
CA MET A 41 -17.66 -16.79 -5.83
C MET A 41 -16.42 -17.13 -4.98
N ASP A 42 -15.54 -16.15 -4.74
CA ASP A 42 -14.23 -16.39 -4.11
C ASP A 42 -14.25 -16.22 -2.58
N TYR A 43 -15.17 -15.43 -2.04
CA TYR A 43 -15.14 -14.99 -0.64
C TYR A 43 -16.45 -15.21 0.13
N GLU A 44 -17.53 -15.73 -0.49
CA GLU A 44 -18.81 -15.96 0.22
C GLU A 44 -18.66 -16.87 1.44
N GLN A 45 -17.71 -17.82 1.41
CA GLN A 45 -17.42 -18.70 2.56
C GLN A 45 -16.58 -18.04 3.66
N LEU A 46 -15.89 -16.94 3.36
CA LEU A 46 -14.97 -16.25 4.25
C LEU A 46 -15.54 -14.94 4.81
N MET A 47 -16.63 -14.44 4.23
CA MET A 47 -17.25 -13.19 4.63
C MET A 47 -18.41 -13.40 5.59
N PHE A 48 -18.33 -12.75 6.75
CA PHE A 48 -19.43 -12.63 7.72
C PHE A 48 -20.42 -11.50 7.38
N LEU A 49 -20.12 -10.72 6.33
CA LEU A 49 -20.85 -9.51 5.92
C LEU A 49 -21.30 -9.66 4.46
N ASP A 50 -22.32 -8.88 4.07
CA ASP A 50 -22.75 -8.78 2.68
C ASP A 50 -21.59 -8.35 1.77
N VAL A 51 -21.45 -9.00 0.62
CA VAL A 51 -20.35 -8.78 -0.31
C VAL A 51 -20.32 -7.35 -0.84
N ASN A 52 -21.47 -6.72 -1.07
CA ASN A 52 -21.52 -5.34 -1.53
C ASN A 52 -21.04 -4.39 -0.44
N MET A 53 -21.51 -4.59 0.79
CA MET A 53 -21.07 -3.80 1.93
C MET A 53 -19.56 -3.94 2.18
N PHE A 54 -19.01 -5.14 2.03
CA PHE A 54 -17.57 -5.36 2.13
C PHE A 54 -16.80 -4.62 1.02
N LEU A 55 -17.25 -4.71 -0.22
CA LEU A 55 -16.61 -4.05 -1.36
C LEU A 55 -16.66 -2.53 -1.24
N ASP A 56 -17.77 -1.98 -0.76
CA ASP A 56 -17.92 -0.55 -0.51
C ASP A 56 -16.93 -0.06 0.55
N ILE A 57 -16.88 -0.75 1.70
CA ILE A 57 -15.97 -0.39 2.79
C ILE A 57 -14.52 -0.54 2.33
N ALA A 58 -14.18 -1.64 1.67
CA ALA A 58 -12.83 -1.89 1.17
C ALA A 58 -12.41 -0.86 0.10
N GLY A 59 -13.33 -0.48 -0.79
CA GLY A 59 -13.10 0.51 -1.84
C GLY A 59 -12.83 1.90 -1.28
N TRP A 60 -13.68 2.38 -0.37
CA TRP A 60 -13.45 3.65 0.32
C TRP A 60 -12.18 3.66 1.15
N LEU A 61 -11.90 2.58 1.88
CA LEU A 61 -10.68 2.45 2.68
C LEU A 61 -9.43 2.54 1.78
N GLN A 62 -9.43 1.89 0.62
CA GLN A 62 -8.33 1.95 -0.34
C GLN A 62 -8.10 3.38 -0.87
N ILE A 63 -9.17 4.09 -1.24
CA ILE A 63 -9.06 5.48 -1.71
C ILE A 63 -8.50 6.40 -0.62
N ILE A 64 -8.97 6.25 0.62
CA ILE A 64 -8.49 7.03 1.77
C ILE A 64 -7.01 6.72 2.04
N LEU A 65 -6.64 5.44 2.15
CA LEU A 65 -5.25 5.02 2.42
C LEU A 65 -4.30 5.46 1.31
N GLY A 66 -4.71 5.36 0.04
CA GLY A 66 -3.93 5.85 -1.08
C GLY A 66 -3.72 7.36 -1.00
N THR A 67 -4.75 8.12 -0.69
CA THR A 67 -4.64 9.58 -0.53
C THR A 67 -3.69 9.95 0.62
N LEU A 68 -3.79 9.25 1.75
CA LEU A 68 -2.86 9.42 2.88
C LEU A 68 -1.42 9.05 2.51
N LEU A 69 -1.21 8.02 1.68
CA LEU A 69 0.12 7.65 1.16
C LEU A 69 0.71 8.73 0.24
N ILE A 70 -0.09 9.37 -0.62
CA ILE A 70 0.36 10.51 -1.46
C ILE A 70 0.87 11.64 -0.57
N LEU A 71 0.09 11.98 0.47
CA LEU A 71 0.48 13.00 1.44
C LEU A 71 1.68 12.56 2.30
N GLY A 72 1.96 11.25 2.38
CA GLY A 72 2.99 10.72 3.27
C GLY A 72 2.62 10.86 4.73
N LEU A 73 1.35 10.67 5.06
CA LEU A 73 0.85 10.65 6.43
C LEU A 73 0.71 9.19 6.88
N LEU A 74 1.23 8.88 8.06
CA LEU A 74 1.33 7.55 8.66
C LEU A 74 1.85 6.51 7.67
N THR A 75 2.89 6.85 6.91
CA THR A 75 3.35 6.10 5.73
C THR A 75 3.63 4.63 6.06
N ARG A 76 4.28 4.35 7.19
CA ARG A 76 4.55 2.96 7.62
C ARG A 76 3.27 2.21 7.98
N ALA A 77 2.36 2.85 8.72
CA ALA A 77 1.10 2.22 9.08
C ALA A 77 0.23 1.95 7.84
N ASN A 78 0.14 2.91 6.93
CA ASN A 78 -0.59 2.73 5.67
C ASN A 78 0.04 1.65 4.79
N ALA A 79 1.38 1.64 4.66
CA ALA A 79 2.08 0.59 3.93
C ALA A 79 1.83 -0.79 4.53
N PHE A 80 1.77 -0.91 5.87
CA PHE A 80 1.43 -2.15 6.54
C PHE A 80 -0.01 -2.62 6.23
N VAL A 81 -0.99 -1.71 6.30
CA VAL A 81 -2.37 -2.04 5.95
C VAL A 81 -2.49 -2.46 4.49
N VAL A 82 -1.87 -1.71 3.56
CA VAL A 82 -1.85 -2.07 2.13
C VAL A 82 -1.17 -3.42 1.89
N ALA A 83 -0.09 -3.72 2.60
CA ALA A 83 0.58 -5.02 2.51
C ALA A 83 -0.33 -6.17 2.99
N ILE A 84 -1.09 -5.98 4.08
CA ILE A 84 -2.07 -6.97 4.53
C ILE A 84 -3.17 -7.15 3.48
N MET A 85 -3.72 -6.07 2.93
CA MET A 85 -4.75 -6.15 1.90
C MET A 85 -4.25 -6.89 0.64
N GLY A 86 -3.00 -6.62 0.24
CA GLY A 86 -2.33 -7.33 -0.84
C GLY A 86 -2.16 -8.82 -0.52
N MET A 87 -1.72 -9.17 0.68
CA MET A 87 -1.61 -10.56 1.13
C MET A 87 -2.96 -11.28 1.13
N VAL A 88 -4.04 -10.66 1.60
CA VAL A 88 -5.39 -11.24 1.54
C VAL A 88 -5.79 -11.50 0.08
N THR A 89 -5.49 -10.55 -0.82
CA THR A 89 -5.73 -10.68 -2.26
C THR A 89 -4.86 -11.75 -2.92
N ILE A 90 -3.72 -12.11 -2.34
CA ILE A 90 -2.89 -13.23 -2.81
C ILE A 90 -3.41 -14.55 -2.25
N LEU A 91 -3.79 -14.60 -0.98
CA LEU A 91 -4.14 -15.85 -0.31
C LEU A 91 -5.56 -16.33 -0.63
N VAL A 92 -6.55 -15.43 -0.66
CA VAL A 92 -7.94 -15.87 -0.85
C VAL A 92 -8.22 -16.27 -2.31
N PRO A 93 -7.93 -15.43 -3.32
CA PRO A 93 -8.05 -15.82 -4.71
C PRO A 93 -6.89 -16.72 -5.15
N GLY A 94 -5.64 -16.49 -4.71
CA GLY A 94 -4.48 -17.19 -5.27
C GLY A 94 -4.29 -18.62 -4.78
N VAL A 95 -4.90 -19.03 -3.67
CA VAL A 95 -4.97 -20.45 -3.27
C VAL A 95 -6.07 -21.19 -4.07
N ILE A 96 -7.07 -20.47 -4.59
CA ILE A 96 -8.27 -21.05 -5.24
C ILE A 96 -8.22 -20.89 -6.78
N ILE A 97 -7.50 -19.91 -7.31
CA ILE A 97 -7.52 -19.48 -8.71
C ILE A 97 -6.09 -19.21 -9.20
N MET A 98 -5.40 -20.27 -9.63
CA MET A 98 -4.23 -20.16 -10.53
C MET A 98 -4.62 -19.74 -11.97
N LYS A 99 -5.91 -19.47 -12.25
CA LYS A 99 -6.37 -19.17 -13.61
C LYS A 99 -6.06 -17.74 -14.07
N ASP A 100 -5.78 -16.80 -13.17
CA ASP A 100 -5.63 -15.39 -13.49
C ASP A 100 -4.24 -14.85 -13.09
N VAL A 101 -3.21 -15.37 -13.79
CA VAL A 101 -1.80 -15.03 -13.60
C VAL A 101 -1.52 -13.51 -13.55
N PRO A 102 -2.16 -12.65 -14.37
CA PRO A 102 -1.94 -11.20 -14.30
C PRO A 102 -2.38 -10.59 -12.97
N HIS A 103 -3.52 -11.02 -12.41
CA HIS A 103 -4.05 -10.52 -11.15
C HIS A 103 -3.15 -10.92 -9.97
N PHE A 104 -2.67 -12.17 -9.98
CA PHE A 104 -1.72 -12.65 -8.98
C PHE A 104 -0.40 -11.87 -9.02
N ALA A 105 0.19 -11.71 -10.20
CA ALA A 105 1.44 -10.97 -10.37
C ALA A 105 1.31 -9.50 -9.92
N TYR A 106 0.16 -8.89 -10.22
CA TYR A 106 -0.15 -7.54 -9.77
C TYR A 106 -0.27 -7.45 -8.24
N ALA A 107 -1.04 -8.34 -7.60
CA ALA A 107 -1.19 -8.36 -6.15
C ALA A 107 0.15 -8.62 -5.44
N PHE A 108 0.99 -9.48 -6.01
CA PHE A 108 2.35 -9.74 -5.54
C PHE A 108 3.25 -8.51 -5.65
N ALA A 109 3.24 -7.83 -6.79
CA ALA A 109 4.01 -6.60 -6.99
C ALA A 109 3.56 -5.48 -6.04
N LEU A 110 2.26 -5.32 -5.84
CA LEU A 110 1.69 -4.35 -4.91
C LEU A 110 2.09 -4.64 -3.46
N THR A 111 2.00 -5.91 -3.05
CA THR A 111 2.42 -6.34 -1.71
C THR A 111 3.92 -6.12 -1.50
N GLY A 112 4.74 -6.46 -2.50
CA GLY A 112 6.18 -6.22 -2.47
C GLY A 112 6.53 -4.73 -2.37
N ALA A 113 5.86 -3.87 -3.13
CA ALA A 113 6.02 -2.43 -3.04
C ALA A 113 5.59 -1.89 -1.67
N ALA A 114 4.47 -2.36 -1.12
CA ALA A 114 4.01 -1.97 0.21
C ALA A 114 5.02 -2.39 1.31
N LEU A 115 5.59 -3.60 1.22
CA LEU A 115 6.63 -4.06 2.14
C LEU A 115 7.95 -3.26 1.99
N ALA A 116 8.35 -2.95 0.76
CA ALA A 116 9.50 -2.08 0.52
C ALA A 116 9.29 -0.71 1.18
N LEU A 117 8.10 -0.12 1.01
CA LEU A 117 7.76 1.15 1.63
C LEU A 117 7.69 1.07 3.17
N LEU A 118 7.24 -0.07 3.71
CA LEU A 118 7.22 -0.32 5.14
C LEU A 118 8.63 -0.28 5.75
N ILE A 119 9.62 -0.87 5.05
CA ILE A 119 11.03 -0.90 5.46
C ILE A 119 11.69 0.48 5.26
N GLU A 120 11.46 1.10 4.11
CA GLU A 120 12.12 2.36 3.73
C GLU A 120 11.55 3.56 4.51
N GLY A 121 10.23 3.62 4.67
CA GLY A 121 9.48 4.68 5.36
C GLY A 121 9.04 5.82 4.42
N GLY A 122 8.55 6.91 5.02
CA GLY A 122 7.97 8.05 4.28
C GLY A 122 8.96 8.89 3.45
N GLY A 123 10.26 8.84 3.77
CA GLY A 123 11.27 9.66 3.09
C GLY A 123 11.22 11.15 3.44
N GLU A 124 12.06 11.95 2.76
CA GLU A 124 12.25 13.37 3.08
C GLU A 124 11.04 14.26 2.78
N TYR A 125 10.19 13.85 1.85
CA TYR A 125 8.98 14.56 1.40
C TYR A 125 7.70 13.94 1.98
N SER A 126 7.74 13.45 3.21
CA SER A 126 6.55 12.95 3.90
C SER A 126 6.05 13.95 4.93
N VAL A 127 4.74 14.13 5.04
CA VAL A 127 4.12 14.90 6.12
C VAL A 127 4.49 14.30 7.48
N ASP A 128 4.72 12.99 7.57
CA ASP A 128 5.26 12.33 8.75
C ASP A 128 6.54 12.98 9.29
N LYS A 129 7.45 13.41 8.41
CA LYS A 129 8.69 14.08 8.82
C LYS A 129 8.41 15.43 9.49
N TYR A 130 7.40 16.15 9.01
CA TYR A 130 7.01 17.45 9.56
C TYR A 130 6.23 17.32 10.88
N ILE A 131 5.41 16.27 11.03
CA ILE A 131 4.57 16.06 12.21
C ILE A 131 5.33 15.35 13.33
N PHE A 132 6.06 14.28 13.03
CA PHE A 132 6.72 13.45 14.04
C PHE A 132 8.18 13.82 14.29
N GLY A 133 8.73 14.77 13.52
CA GLY A 133 10.15 15.09 13.58
C GLY A 133 11.00 13.91 13.11
N SER A 134 12.22 14.16 12.66
CA SER A 134 13.11 13.08 12.24
C SER A 134 13.40 12.14 13.40
N THR A 135 12.76 10.98 13.47
CA THR A 135 13.41 9.81 14.07
C THR A 135 14.60 9.52 13.18
N HIS A 136 15.76 10.07 13.57
CA HIS A 136 17.04 9.78 12.93
C HIS A 136 17.18 8.27 12.77
N LYS A 137 17.17 7.77 11.53
CA LYS A 137 17.75 6.46 11.21
C LYS A 137 19.27 6.63 11.38
N CYS A 138 19.81 6.56 12.60
CA CYS A 138 21.22 6.22 12.76
C CYS A 138 21.32 4.71 12.44
N TYR A 139 21.87 4.37 11.26
CA TYR A 139 22.24 3.01 10.83
C TYR A 139 23.44 3.14 9.87
N PRO A 140 24.54 2.39 10.08
CA PRO A 140 25.32 2.25 11.31
C PRO A 140 26.69 2.97 11.22
N VAL A 141 27.24 3.32 12.38
CA VAL A 141 28.62 3.72 12.71
C VAL A 141 29.31 4.75 11.78
N GLU A 142 28.96 6.03 11.92
CA GLU A 142 29.96 7.12 12.02
C GLU A 142 29.21 8.43 12.29
N VAL A 143 29.40 8.94 13.51
CA VAL A 143 29.14 10.32 13.93
C VAL A 143 27.69 10.82 13.79
N CYS A 144 26.85 10.51 14.79
CA CYS A 144 25.67 11.33 15.04
C CYS A 144 26.19 12.64 15.72
N GLU A 145 26.49 13.68 14.93
CA GLU A 145 26.88 15.01 15.42
C GLU A 145 25.68 15.71 16.07
N ILE A 146 25.85 16.15 17.31
CA ILE A 146 24.84 16.86 18.11
C ILE A 146 24.96 18.36 17.80
N PRO A 147 23.92 19.07 17.35
CA PRO A 147 23.94 20.52 17.37
C PRO A 147 23.64 20.99 18.81
N GLY A 148 24.54 21.81 19.35
CA GLY A 148 24.30 22.61 20.55
C GLY A 148 23.41 23.81 20.29
#